data_AF-A0A0F4IZS7-F1
#
_entry.id   AF-A0A0F4IZS7-F1
#
_cell.length_a   1.000
_cell.length_b   1.000
_cell.length_c   1.000
_cell.angle_alpha   90.00
_cell.angle_beta   90.00
_cell.angle_gamma   90.00
#
_symmetry.space_group_name_H-M   'P 1'
#
loop_
_entity.id
_entity.type
_entity.pdbx_description
1 polymer ?
#
loop_
_entity_poly.entity_id
_entity_poly.type
_entity_poly.pdbx_seq_one_letter_code
_entity_poly.pdbx_strand_id
1 'polypeptide(L)'
;TSERIALFEAVERYAGMRPTGRRTDLRASFAALGPDRALDPGRLGLPDPAHHGHPASPTVPYTPDLELDWVRGWSLTRRRPVLVPEHVAYWDVPGADRPRVVYESSNGCGLGNSPEEAALYGLFEVAERDAFLMAWYAATPLRRVEPPPDDPDTALLADRAAVAGYRLLLLDATNDFGIPAVVAVCRYEGTHPDAPRMFLAAGAHHDPRAAIRSAVAEVVTNVLESPGRAFSEDGARDPRRLRPMLDRPELVVGLDDHVGVNALPEAGPRLE
;
A
#
# COMPACT_ATOMS: atom_id res chain seq x y z
N THR A 1 -18.65 -10.35 9.30
CA THR A 1 -17.94 -10.21 10.58
C THR A 1 -16.46 -10.00 10.29
N SER A 2 -15.75 -9.23 11.11
CA SER A 2 -14.32 -8.92 10.91
C SER A 2 -13.42 -10.17 10.91
N GLU A 3 -13.84 -11.23 11.60
CA GLU A 3 -13.14 -12.54 11.61
C GLU A 3 -12.96 -13.12 10.21
N ARG A 4 -14.00 -13.09 9.37
CA ARG A 4 -13.93 -13.61 8.01
C ARG A 4 -12.97 -12.79 7.14
N ILE A 5 -12.95 -11.47 7.33
CA ILE A 5 -12.01 -10.57 6.63
C ILE A 5 -10.58 -10.93 7.02
N ALA A 6 -10.29 -11.06 8.31
CA ALA A 6 -8.97 -11.43 8.81
C ALA A 6 -8.50 -12.81 8.29
N LEU A 7 -9.38 -13.81 8.27
CA LEU A 7 -9.07 -15.12 7.72
C LEU A 7 -8.73 -15.05 6.23
N PHE A 8 -9.51 -14.28 5.47
CA PHE A 8 -9.31 -14.11 4.04
C PHE A 8 -8.03 -13.33 3.71
N GLU A 9 -7.71 -12.29 4.47
CA GLU A 9 -6.43 -11.60 4.34
C GLU A 9 -5.27 -12.55 4.66
N ALA A 10 -5.36 -13.38 5.71
CA ALA A 10 -4.32 -14.36 6.02
C ALA A 10 -4.10 -15.37 4.88
N VAL A 11 -5.18 -15.82 4.21
CA VAL A 11 -5.09 -16.70 3.04
C VAL A 11 -4.45 -15.99 1.85
N GLU A 12 -4.85 -14.74 1.58
CA GLU A 12 -4.28 -13.93 0.51
C GLU A 12 -2.78 -13.73 0.71
N ARG A 13 -2.36 -13.31 1.91
CA ARG A 13 -0.93 -13.15 2.25
C ARG A 13 -0.17 -14.45 2.05
N TYR A 14 -0.68 -15.56 2.60
CA TYR A 14 -0.04 -16.87 2.44
C TYR A 14 0.11 -17.28 0.96
N ALA A 15 -0.91 -17.03 0.14
CA ALA A 15 -0.90 -17.37 -1.28
C ALA A 15 -0.02 -16.43 -2.13
N GLY A 16 0.10 -15.15 -1.75
CA GLY A 16 0.86 -14.12 -2.44
C GLY A 16 2.35 -14.03 -2.05
N MET A 17 2.75 -14.64 -0.93
CA MET A 17 4.14 -14.58 -0.46
C MET A 17 5.12 -15.34 -1.37
N ARG A 18 4.73 -16.51 -1.89
CA ARG A 18 5.62 -17.37 -2.68
C ARG A 18 4.85 -18.35 -3.57
N PRO A 19 5.47 -18.88 -4.65
CA PRO A 19 4.87 -19.93 -5.44
C PRO A 19 4.59 -21.18 -4.59
N THR A 20 3.32 -21.56 -4.45
CA THR A 20 2.90 -22.76 -3.69
C THR A 20 2.60 -23.96 -4.59
N GLY A 21 2.05 -23.72 -5.78
CA GLY A 21 1.58 -24.76 -6.70
C GLY A 21 2.48 -25.06 -7.90
N ARG A 22 3.50 -24.21 -8.16
CA ARG A 22 4.42 -24.37 -9.30
C ARG A 22 5.82 -23.96 -8.90
N ARG A 23 6.83 -24.63 -9.46
CA ARG A 23 8.24 -24.25 -9.30
C ARG A 23 8.58 -23.16 -10.32
N THR A 24 9.34 -22.18 -9.90
CA THR A 24 9.97 -21.22 -10.79
C THR A 24 11.22 -21.86 -11.37
N ASP A 25 11.21 -22.08 -12.69
CA ASP A 25 12.24 -22.83 -13.41
C ASP A 25 12.81 -22.06 -14.61
N LEU A 26 12.34 -20.83 -14.84
CA LEU A 26 12.78 -19.99 -15.94
C LEU A 26 13.61 -18.82 -15.43
N ARG A 27 14.90 -18.84 -15.74
CA ARG A 27 15.82 -17.73 -15.57
C ARG A 27 16.31 -17.27 -16.93
N ALA A 28 16.13 -15.98 -17.23
CA ALA A 28 16.56 -15.38 -18.49
C ALA A 28 16.58 -13.85 -18.38
N SER A 29 17.24 -13.19 -19.32
CA SER A 29 17.16 -11.74 -19.49
C SER A 29 15.93 -11.35 -20.30
N PHE A 30 15.44 -10.11 -20.13
CA PHE A 30 14.35 -9.59 -20.95
C PHE A 30 14.73 -9.55 -22.44
N ALA A 31 15.99 -9.20 -22.75
CA ALA A 31 16.54 -9.20 -24.10
C ALA A 31 16.43 -10.58 -24.78
N ALA A 32 16.63 -11.68 -24.04
CA ALA A 32 16.50 -13.04 -24.56
C ALA A 32 15.04 -13.49 -24.71
N LEU A 33 14.13 -13.04 -23.84
CA LEU A 33 12.71 -13.43 -23.87
C LEU A 33 11.91 -12.65 -24.92
N GLY A 34 12.23 -11.37 -25.10
CA GLY A 34 11.56 -10.45 -26.00
C GLY A 34 10.24 -9.88 -25.46
N PRO A 35 9.83 -8.70 -25.96
CA PRO A 35 8.66 -7.96 -25.47
C PRO A 35 7.32 -8.67 -25.71
N ASP A 36 7.30 -9.64 -26.64
CA ASP A 36 6.10 -10.41 -26.91
C ASP A 36 5.77 -11.39 -25.79
N ARG A 37 6.79 -11.95 -25.15
CA ARG A 37 6.64 -13.03 -24.17
C ARG A 37 6.70 -12.54 -22.74
N ALA A 38 7.46 -11.48 -22.46
CA ALA A 38 7.73 -10.99 -21.11
C ALA A 38 7.20 -9.58 -20.88
N LEU A 39 6.83 -9.28 -19.63
CA LEU A 39 6.62 -7.93 -19.15
C LEU A 39 7.98 -7.23 -19.02
N ASP A 40 8.13 -6.07 -19.65
CA ASP A 40 9.33 -5.25 -19.53
C ASP A 40 9.44 -4.68 -18.10
N PRO A 41 10.46 -5.06 -17.31
CA PRO A 41 10.67 -4.53 -15.97
C PRO A 41 10.85 -3.01 -15.92
N GLY A 42 11.30 -2.39 -17.02
CA GLY A 42 11.40 -0.93 -17.12
C GLY A 42 10.04 -0.22 -17.02
N ARG A 43 8.93 -0.94 -17.17
CA ARG A 43 7.57 -0.40 -17.05
C ARG A 43 6.96 -0.54 -15.66
N LEU A 44 7.70 -1.09 -14.70
CA LEU A 44 7.21 -1.36 -13.34
C LEU A 44 7.43 -0.20 -12.36
N GLY A 45 7.86 0.97 -12.83
CA GLY A 45 8.23 2.09 -11.95
C GLY A 45 9.53 1.79 -11.21
N LEU A 46 10.64 1.77 -11.94
CA LEU A 46 11.96 1.50 -11.35
C LEU A 46 12.32 2.55 -10.28
N PRO A 47 13.02 2.16 -9.21
CA PRO A 47 13.52 3.10 -8.22
C PRO A 47 14.37 4.21 -8.85
N ASP A 48 14.27 5.42 -8.29
CA ASP A 48 15.11 6.54 -8.70
C ASP A 48 16.60 6.17 -8.52
N PRO A 49 17.43 6.25 -9.58
CA PRO A 49 18.83 5.90 -9.50
C PRO A 49 19.63 6.64 -8.44
N ALA A 50 19.20 7.84 -8.02
CA ALA A 50 19.81 8.61 -6.94
C ALA A 50 19.78 7.88 -5.58
N HIS A 51 18.86 6.93 -5.40
CA HIS A 51 18.66 6.18 -4.15
C HIS A 51 19.21 4.75 -4.21
N HIS A 52 19.90 4.37 -5.29
CA HIS A 52 20.57 3.08 -5.35
C HIS A 52 21.64 2.95 -4.26
N GLY A 53 21.66 1.81 -3.57
CA GLY A 53 22.57 1.56 -2.44
C GLY A 53 22.05 2.07 -1.10
N HIS A 54 20.85 2.68 -1.04
CA HIS A 54 20.20 2.97 0.22
C HIS A 54 19.90 1.68 0.99
N PRO A 55 20.18 1.59 2.32
CA PRO A 55 19.94 0.37 3.09
C PRO A 55 18.49 -0.16 3.03
N ALA A 56 17.53 0.73 2.84
CA ALA A 56 16.11 0.41 2.71
C ALA A 56 15.69 -0.05 1.29
N SER A 57 16.57 0.07 0.30
CA SER A 57 16.28 -0.26 -1.10
C SER A 57 17.22 -1.36 -1.57
N PRO A 58 16.94 -2.64 -1.26
CA PRO A 58 17.76 -3.79 -1.67
C PRO A 58 17.57 -4.14 -3.16
N THR A 59 17.34 -3.12 -4.00
CA THR A 59 17.13 -3.24 -5.44
C THR A 59 18.43 -3.00 -6.20
N VAL A 60 18.61 -3.70 -7.31
CA VAL A 60 19.72 -3.49 -8.25
C VAL A 60 19.24 -2.69 -9.46
N PRO A 61 20.13 -1.91 -10.12
CA PRO A 61 19.82 -1.26 -11.39
C PRO A 61 19.38 -2.28 -12.44
N TYR A 62 18.28 -2.00 -13.13
CA TYR A 62 17.78 -2.84 -14.21
C TYR A 62 18.54 -2.59 -15.53
N THR A 63 18.87 -3.67 -16.24
CA THR A 63 19.27 -3.63 -17.66
C THR A 63 18.54 -4.74 -18.42
N PRO A 64 18.31 -4.61 -19.74
CA PRO A 64 17.66 -5.66 -20.55
C PRO A 64 18.38 -7.02 -20.51
N ASP A 65 19.69 -7.02 -20.24
CA ASP A 65 20.54 -8.21 -20.12
C ASP A 65 20.58 -8.81 -18.70
N LEU A 66 20.01 -8.12 -17.69
CA LEU A 66 19.92 -8.63 -16.33
C LEU A 66 19.04 -9.89 -16.30
N GLU A 67 19.62 -11.00 -15.83
CA GLU A 67 18.87 -12.23 -15.63
C GLU A 67 17.97 -12.15 -14.40
N LEU A 68 16.68 -12.37 -14.63
CA LEU A 68 15.65 -12.46 -13.60
C LEU A 68 15.03 -13.86 -13.63
N ASP A 69 14.43 -14.23 -12.51
CA ASP A 69 13.56 -15.41 -12.43
C ASP A 69 12.13 -15.00 -12.85
N TRP A 70 11.48 -15.83 -13.66
CA TRP A 70 10.21 -15.50 -14.33
C TRP A 70 9.13 -16.53 -14.03
N VAL A 71 7.91 -16.04 -13.79
CA VAL A 71 6.71 -16.86 -13.61
C VAL A 71 5.67 -16.53 -14.67
N ARG A 72 4.70 -17.44 -14.85
CA ARG A 72 3.63 -17.27 -15.82
C ARG A 72 2.49 -16.45 -15.21
N GLY A 73 2.15 -15.35 -15.86
CA GLY A 73 0.93 -14.60 -15.66
C GLY A 73 0.03 -14.63 -16.88
N TRP A 74 -1.12 -13.96 -16.78
CA TRP A 74 -2.05 -13.78 -17.88
C TRP A 74 -2.28 -12.29 -18.13
N SER A 75 -2.04 -11.83 -19.36
CA SER A 75 -2.32 -10.44 -19.74
C SER A 75 -3.79 -10.31 -20.11
N LEU A 76 -4.56 -9.58 -19.31
CA LEU A 76 -5.98 -9.31 -19.60
C LEU A 76 -6.16 -8.48 -20.87
N THR A 77 -5.28 -7.50 -21.11
CA THR A 77 -5.34 -6.61 -22.27
C THR A 77 -4.97 -7.31 -23.59
N ARG A 78 -3.95 -8.17 -23.58
CA ARG A 78 -3.52 -8.94 -24.76
C ARG A 78 -4.19 -10.31 -24.88
N ARG A 79 -4.95 -10.72 -23.86
CA ARG A 79 -5.64 -12.01 -23.74
C ARG A 79 -4.72 -13.21 -24.05
N ARG A 80 -3.50 -13.18 -23.51
CA ARG A 80 -2.49 -14.23 -23.73
C ARG A 80 -1.59 -14.42 -22.50
N PRO A 81 -0.92 -15.58 -22.35
CA PRO A 81 0.09 -15.78 -21.34
C PRO A 81 1.25 -14.78 -21.49
N VAL A 82 1.79 -14.34 -20.36
CA VAL A 82 2.96 -13.45 -20.29
C VAL A 82 3.88 -13.92 -19.17
N LEU A 83 5.17 -13.68 -19.31
CA LEU A 83 6.15 -13.87 -18.24
C LEU A 83 6.26 -12.59 -17.40
N VAL A 84 6.18 -12.74 -16.09
CA VAL A 84 6.31 -11.65 -15.10
C VAL A 84 7.51 -11.96 -14.20
N PRO A 85 8.34 -10.98 -13.80
CA PRO A 85 9.41 -11.23 -12.84
C PRO A 85 8.83 -11.83 -11.55
N GLU A 86 9.47 -12.88 -11.02
CA GLU A 86 8.96 -13.63 -9.86
C GLU A 86 8.77 -12.73 -8.63
N HIS A 87 9.77 -11.90 -8.30
CA HIS A 87 9.74 -10.97 -7.16
C HIS A 87 8.69 -9.85 -7.28
N VAL A 88 8.01 -9.74 -8.42
CA VAL A 88 6.91 -8.79 -8.64
C VAL A 88 5.57 -9.49 -8.50
N ALA A 89 5.51 -10.78 -8.84
CA ALA A 89 4.33 -11.61 -8.67
C ALA A 89 4.17 -12.12 -7.23
N TYR A 90 5.25 -12.15 -6.46
CA TYR A 90 5.30 -12.62 -5.08
C TYR A 90 6.20 -11.70 -4.25
N TRP A 91 5.84 -11.46 -2.98
CA TRP A 91 6.47 -10.45 -2.14
C TRP A 91 7.28 -10.97 -0.94
N ASP A 92 7.50 -12.29 -0.83
CA ASP A 92 8.40 -12.89 0.17
C ASP A 92 9.17 -14.08 -0.42
N VAL A 93 9.73 -13.89 -1.62
CA VAL A 93 10.47 -14.94 -2.33
C VAL A 93 11.84 -15.17 -1.66
N PRO A 94 12.19 -16.41 -1.25
CA PRO A 94 13.50 -16.69 -0.70
C PRO A 94 14.62 -16.50 -1.72
N GLY A 95 15.77 -15.97 -1.28
CA GLY A 95 16.94 -15.75 -2.14
C GLY A 95 17.40 -14.31 -2.10
N ALA A 96 18.00 -13.90 -0.97
CA ALA A 96 18.58 -12.56 -0.80
C ALA A 96 19.69 -12.24 -1.82
N ASP A 97 20.24 -13.26 -2.48
CA ASP A 97 21.23 -13.18 -3.54
C ASP A 97 20.62 -12.94 -4.94
N ARG A 98 19.30 -13.04 -5.09
CA ARG A 98 18.62 -12.87 -6.37
C ARG A 98 18.35 -11.38 -6.66
N PRO A 99 18.61 -10.91 -7.89
CA PRO A 99 18.41 -9.51 -8.24
C PRO A 99 16.93 -9.13 -8.21
N ARG A 100 16.62 -8.03 -7.52
CA ARG A 100 15.30 -7.39 -7.45
C ARG A 100 15.43 -6.01 -8.07
N VAL A 101 14.56 -5.65 -9.01
CA VAL A 101 14.67 -4.37 -9.71
C VAL A 101 13.66 -3.34 -9.23
N VAL A 102 12.65 -3.81 -8.48
CA VAL A 102 11.66 -3.00 -7.77
C VAL A 102 11.48 -3.54 -6.36
N TYR A 103 10.99 -2.70 -5.46
CA TYR A 103 10.59 -3.12 -4.11
C TYR A 103 9.31 -3.95 -4.19
N GLU A 104 9.28 -5.07 -3.47
CA GLU A 104 8.13 -5.97 -3.44
C GLU A 104 7.12 -5.51 -2.38
N SER A 105 5.83 -5.65 -2.70
CA SER A 105 4.74 -5.35 -1.77
C SER A 105 3.54 -6.21 -2.12
N SER A 106 2.53 -6.20 -1.25
CA SER A 106 1.25 -6.87 -1.51
C SER A 106 0.37 -6.12 -2.53
N ASN A 107 0.81 -4.96 -3.05
CA ASN A 107 -0.01 -4.13 -3.93
C ASN A 107 -0.55 -4.92 -5.14
N GLY A 108 -1.88 -4.95 -5.27
CA GLY A 108 -2.58 -5.63 -6.35
C GLY A 108 -2.81 -7.12 -6.08
N CYS A 109 -2.51 -7.59 -4.87
CA CYS A 109 -3.05 -8.85 -4.38
C CYS A 109 -4.56 -8.71 -4.18
N GLY A 110 -5.29 -9.79 -4.36
CA GLY A 110 -6.73 -9.77 -4.23
C GLY A 110 -7.27 -11.17 -3.99
N LEU A 111 -8.35 -11.24 -3.22
CA LEU A 111 -9.07 -12.46 -2.95
C LEU A 111 -10.49 -12.36 -3.50
N GLY A 112 -11.00 -13.49 -3.98
CA GLY A 112 -12.37 -13.62 -4.44
C GLY A 112 -12.81 -15.07 -4.44
N ASN A 113 -14.12 -15.27 -4.60
CA ASN A 113 -14.72 -16.59 -4.77
C ASN A 113 -14.47 -17.15 -6.18
N SER A 114 -13.93 -16.34 -7.09
CA SER A 114 -13.44 -16.76 -8.41
C SER A 114 -12.15 -16.01 -8.79
N PRO A 115 -11.38 -16.49 -9.78
CA PRO A 115 -10.22 -15.77 -10.29
C PRO A 115 -10.55 -14.37 -10.83
N GLU A 116 -11.73 -14.19 -11.41
CA GLU A 116 -12.20 -12.89 -11.92
C GLU A 116 -12.47 -11.91 -10.79
N GLU A 117 -13.11 -12.38 -9.70
CA GLU A 117 -13.34 -11.54 -8.52
C GLU A 117 -12.02 -11.17 -7.86
N ALA A 118 -11.10 -12.13 -7.68
CA ALA A 118 -9.76 -11.87 -7.13
C ALA A 118 -8.98 -10.85 -7.97
N ALA A 119 -9.01 -10.99 -9.30
CA ALA A 119 -8.37 -10.04 -10.20
C ALA A 119 -9.02 -8.65 -10.15
N LEU A 120 -10.35 -8.57 -10.01
CA LEU A 120 -11.07 -7.30 -9.89
C LEU A 120 -10.69 -6.56 -8.60
N TYR A 121 -10.63 -7.26 -7.46
CA TYR A 121 -10.22 -6.65 -6.21
C TYR A 121 -8.74 -6.24 -6.19
N GLY A 122 -7.85 -7.03 -6.81
CA GLY A 122 -6.46 -6.61 -7.02
C GLY A 122 -6.35 -5.35 -7.90
N LEU A 123 -7.19 -5.21 -8.93
CA LEU A 123 -7.26 -3.98 -9.73
C LEU A 123 -7.79 -2.78 -8.95
N PHE A 124 -8.74 -2.99 -8.02
CA PHE A 124 -9.20 -1.92 -7.14
C PHE A 124 -8.08 -1.48 -6.18
N GLU A 125 -7.31 -2.39 -5.60
CA GLU A 125 -6.16 -2.01 -4.76
C GLU A 125 -5.11 -1.23 -5.57
N VAL A 126 -4.81 -1.65 -6.80
CA VAL A 126 -3.89 -0.89 -7.68
C VAL A 126 -4.41 0.51 -7.97
N ALA A 127 -5.71 0.65 -8.27
CA ALA A 127 -6.32 1.96 -8.52
C ALA A 127 -6.32 2.85 -7.27
N GLU A 128 -6.54 2.26 -6.09
CA GLU A 128 -6.44 2.94 -4.80
C GLU A 128 -5.03 3.49 -4.55
N ARG A 129 -4.00 2.64 -4.70
CA ARG A 129 -2.60 3.01 -4.48
C ARG A 129 -2.14 4.06 -5.47
N ASP A 130 -2.51 3.92 -6.74
CA ASP A 130 -2.21 4.91 -7.77
C ASP A 130 -2.83 6.27 -7.44
N ALA A 131 -4.14 6.31 -7.15
CA ALA A 131 -4.84 7.53 -6.77
C ALA A 131 -4.23 8.20 -5.52
N PHE A 132 -3.96 7.40 -4.48
CA PHE A 132 -3.35 7.88 -3.24
C PHE A 132 -1.95 8.45 -3.48
N LEU A 133 -1.05 7.71 -4.15
CA LEU A 133 0.33 8.12 -4.38
C LEU A 133 0.42 9.32 -5.33
N MET A 134 -0.44 9.39 -6.36
CA MET A 134 -0.52 10.54 -7.25
C MET A 134 -0.97 11.79 -6.48
N ALA A 135 -2.00 11.69 -5.65
CA ALA A 135 -2.43 12.80 -4.81
C ALA A 135 -1.33 13.24 -3.84
N TRP A 136 -0.65 12.28 -3.20
CA TRP A 136 0.40 12.50 -2.22
C TRP A 136 1.64 13.18 -2.82
N TYR A 137 2.25 12.58 -3.84
CA TYR A 137 3.50 13.09 -4.42
C TYR A 137 3.32 14.39 -5.21
N ALA A 138 2.14 14.59 -5.83
CA ALA A 138 1.85 15.84 -6.53
C ALA A 138 1.28 16.93 -5.59
N ALA A 139 1.07 16.63 -4.30
CA ALA A 139 0.38 17.51 -3.35
C ALA A 139 -0.95 18.05 -3.93
N THR A 140 -1.71 17.17 -4.59
CA THR A 140 -2.93 17.57 -5.32
C THR A 140 -4.01 17.98 -4.31
N PRO A 141 -4.58 19.19 -4.41
CA PRO A 141 -5.70 19.58 -3.57
C PRO A 141 -6.92 18.70 -3.88
N LEU A 142 -7.35 17.91 -2.92
CA LEU A 142 -8.49 17.00 -3.07
C LEU A 142 -9.80 17.64 -2.61
N ARG A 143 -10.89 17.27 -3.28
CA ARG A 143 -12.24 17.72 -2.91
C ARG A 143 -12.72 16.95 -1.69
N ARG A 144 -13.20 17.68 -0.68
CA ARG A 144 -13.86 17.06 0.48
C ARG A 144 -15.24 16.52 0.11
N VAL A 145 -15.55 15.33 0.59
CA VAL A 145 -16.86 14.68 0.43
C VAL A 145 -17.44 14.33 1.80
N GLU A 146 -18.76 14.23 1.86
CA GLU A 146 -19.46 13.81 3.07
C GLU A 146 -19.80 12.32 3.00
N PRO A 147 -19.82 11.61 4.15
CA PRO A 147 -20.35 10.25 4.20
C PRO A 147 -21.79 10.21 3.67
N PRO A 148 -22.21 9.12 3.01
CA PRO A 148 -23.60 8.97 2.61
C PRO A 148 -24.53 9.00 3.84
N PRO A 149 -25.64 9.76 3.83
CA PRO A 149 -26.49 9.93 5.02
C PRO A 149 -27.16 8.62 5.46
N ASP A 150 -27.44 7.73 4.52
CA ASP A 150 -28.07 6.42 4.76
C ASP A 150 -27.02 5.30 4.89
N ASP A 151 -25.93 5.57 5.61
CA ASP A 151 -24.85 4.60 5.86
C ASP A 151 -24.51 4.50 7.35
N PRO A 152 -25.30 3.75 8.14
CA PRO A 152 -25.16 3.69 9.59
C PRO A 152 -23.81 3.09 10.03
N ASP A 153 -23.20 2.21 9.23
CA ASP A 153 -21.92 1.60 9.55
C ASP A 153 -20.78 2.63 9.49
N THR A 154 -20.76 3.44 8.44
CA THR A 154 -19.79 4.55 8.32
C THR A 154 -20.02 5.60 9.41
N ALA A 155 -21.27 5.94 9.72
CA ALA A 155 -21.60 6.87 10.80
C ALA A 155 -21.10 6.35 12.17
N LEU A 156 -21.34 5.06 12.48
CA LEU A 156 -20.88 4.44 13.72
C LEU A 156 -19.35 4.46 13.85
N LEU A 157 -18.63 4.20 12.75
CA LEU A 157 -17.17 4.27 12.75
C LEU A 157 -16.66 5.71 12.94
N ALA A 158 -17.31 6.70 12.32
CA ALA A 158 -17.00 8.11 12.54
C ALA A 158 -17.22 8.51 14.01
N ASP A 159 -18.32 8.07 14.62
CA ASP A 159 -18.60 8.31 16.05
C ASP A 159 -17.53 7.68 16.95
N ARG A 160 -17.07 6.47 16.65
CA ARG A 160 -15.97 5.83 17.39
C ARG A 160 -14.66 6.61 17.29
N ALA A 161 -14.33 7.12 16.11
CA ALA A 161 -13.17 7.99 15.94
C ALA A 161 -13.32 9.29 16.76
N ALA A 162 -14.52 9.89 16.76
CA ALA A 162 -14.80 11.10 17.53
C ALA A 162 -14.65 10.86 19.04
N VAL A 163 -15.12 9.72 19.57
CA VAL A 163 -14.91 9.33 20.98
C VAL A 163 -13.41 9.19 21.30
N ALA A 164 -12.61 8.71 20.34
CA ALA A 164 -11.15 8.65 20.47
C ALA A 164 -10.45 10.02 20.30
N GLY A 165 -11.19 11.10 20.04
CA GLY A 165 -10.67 12.46 19.87
C GLY A 165 -10.24 12.79 18.43
N TYR A 166 -10.68 12.01 17.44
CA TYR A 166 -10.35 12.21 16.03
C TYR A 166 -11.56 12.63 15.21
N ARG A 167 -11.37 13.62 14.35
CA ARG A 167 -12.33 14.03 13.33
C ARG A 167 -12.04 13.33 12.02
N LEU A 168 -13.05 12.64 11.48
CA LEU A 168 -13.00 12.04 10.16
C LEU A 168 -13.17 13.10 9.05
N LEU A 169 -12.30 13.05 8.05
CA LEU A 169 -12.35 13.81 6.80
C LEU A 169 -12.31 12.81 5.65
N LEU A 170 -13.14 13.00 4.63
CA LEU A 170 -13.11 12.19 3.41
C LEU A 170 -12.74 13.06 2.23
N LEU A 171 -11.79 12.60 1.43
CA LEU A 171 -11.24 13.31 0.28
C LEU A 171 -11.42 12.43 -0.96
N ASP A 172 -12.01 12.99 -2.00
CA ASP A 172 -12.15 12.35 -3.31
C ASP A 172 -10.82 12.43 -4.06
N ALA A 173 -10.17 11.28 -4.22
CA ALA A 173 -8.89 11.11 -4.91
C ALA A 173 -9.06 10.48 -6.30
N THR A 174 -10.30 10.38 -6.81
CA THR A 174 -10.58 9.80 -8.12
C THR A 174 -9.77 10.50 -9.20
N ASN A 175 -8.94 9.75 -9.92
CA ASN A 175 -8.07 10.25 -10.98
C ASN A 175 -8.60 9.87 -12.38
N ASP A 176 -7.75 9.95 -13.39
CA ASP A 176 -8.08 9.71 -14.80
C ASP A 176 -8.51 8.27 -15.12
N PHE A 177 -8.29 7.30 -14.21
CA PHE A 177 -8.87 5.97 -14.33
C PHE A 177 -10.38 5.96 -14.14
N GLY A 178 -10.95 7.00 -13.52
CA GLY A 178 -12.39 7.12 -13.30
C GLY A 178 -12.98 6.09 -12.34
N ILE A 179 -12.13 5.37 -11.59
CA ILE A 179 -12.54 4.46 -10.52
C ILE A 179 -12.64 5.29 -9.24
N PRO A 180 -13.81 5.33 -8.57
CA PRO A 180 -13.95 6.05 -7.31
C PRO A 180 -12.88 5.63 -6.29
N ALA A 181 -12.07 6.59 -5.85
CA ALA A 181 -11.04 6.41 -4.85
C ALA A 181 -11.17 7.49 -3.78
N VAL A 182 -11.13 7.09 -2.51
CA VAL A 182 -11.34 7.98 -1.36
C VAL A 182 -10.16 7.84 -0.41
N VAL A 183 -9.58 8.98 -0.03
CA VAL A 183 -8.63 9.07 1.08
C VAL A 183 -9.39 9.49 2.32
N ALA A 184 -9.40 8.63 3.33
CA ALA A 184 -9.98 8.92 4.64
C ALA A 184 -8.89 9.36 5.61
N VAL A 185 -9.09 10.50 6.26
CA VAL A 185 -8.16 11.08 7.21
C VAL A 185 -8.85 11.21 8.57
N CYS A 186 -8.27 10.61 9.61
CA CYS A 186 -8.65 10.86 10.99
C CYS A 186 -7.66 11.85 11.58
N ARG A 187 -8.09 13.09 11.81
CA ARG A 187 -7.26 14.15 12.38
C ARG A 187 -7.55 14.31 13.87
N TYR A 188 -6.51 14.30 14.70
CA TYR A 188 -6.66 14.48 16.14
C TYR A 188 -7.08 15.92 16.48
N GLU A 189 -8.19 16.06 17.19
CA GLU A 189 -8.71 17.34 17.71
C GLU A 189 -8.75 17.38 19.25
N GLY A 190 -8.23 16.34 19.92
CA GLY A 190 -8.09 16.28 21.37
C GLY A 190 -6.87 17.02 21.92
N THR A 191 -6.65 16.90 23.23
CA THR A 191 -5.61 17.66 23.96
C THR A 191 -4.41 16.82 24.40
N HIS A 192 -4.39 15.51 24.15
CA HIS A 192 -3.27 14.66 24.55
C HIS A 192 -2.01 15.02 23.74
N PRO A 193 -0.88 15.37 24.37
CA PRO A 193 0.30 15.89 23.68
C PRO A 193 0.92 14.87 22.73
N ASP A 194 0.91 13.59 23.11
CA ASP A 194 1.55 12.50 22.37
C ASP A 194 0.61 11.70 21.46
N ALA A 195 -0.63 12.16 21.28
CA ALA A 195 -1.55 11.48 20.37
C ALA A 195 -1.08 11.67 18.91
N PRO A 196 -1.07 10.59 18.09
CA PRO A 196 -0.78 10.73 16.67
C PRO A 196 -1.69 11.75 16.01
N ARG A 197 -1.09 12.68 15.23
CA ARG A 197 -1.87 13.81 14.71
C ARG A 197 -2.85 13.40 13.64
N MET A 198 -2.46 12.46 12.79
CA MET A 198 -3.31 11.98 11.71
C MET A 198 -3.12 10.49 11.47
N PHE A 199 -4.21 9.85 11.04
CA PHE A 199 -4.19 8.55 10.39
C PHE A 199 -4.77 8.72 9.00
N LEU A 200 -4.22 8.00 8.04
CA LEU A 200 -4.70 7.97 6.67
C LEU A 200 -4.95 6.53 6.27
N ALA A 201 -6.01 6.32 5.50
CA ALA A 201 -6.23 5.13 4.71
C ALA A 201 -6.87 5.53 3.39
N ALA A 202 -6.85 4.62 2.42
CA ALA A 202 -7.51 4.82 1.15
C ALA A 202 -8.48 3.66 0.87
N GLY A 203 -9.36 3.86 -0.10
CA GLY A 203 -10.31 2.85 -0.55
C GLY A 203 -10.70 3.14 -1.98
N ALA A 204 -10.65 2.14 -2.87
CA ALA A 204 -11.19 2.27 -4.21
C ALA A 204 -12.19 1.16 -4.55
N HIS A 205 -13.24 1.53 -5.29
CA HIS A 205 -14.28 0.60 -5.73
C HIS A 205 -15.18 1.25 -6.79
N HIS A 206 -15.78 0.47 -7.68
CA HIS A 206 -16.72 0.99 -8.70
C HIS A 206 -17.99 1.63 -8.10
N ASP A 207 -18.43 1.16 -6.93
CA ASP A 207 -19.42 1.82 -6.06
C ASP A 207 -18.70 2.76 -5.07
N PRO A 208 -18.88 4.10 -5.16
CA PRO A 208 -18.27 5.06 -4.24
C PRO A 208 -18.59 4.80 -2.77
N ARG A 209 -19.76 4.23 -2.45
CA ARG A 209 -20.11 3.93 -1.05
C ARG A 209 -19.21 2.85 -0.47
N ALA A 210 -18.88 1.83 -1.26
CA ALA A 210 -17.94 0.79 -0.85
C ALA A 210 -16.51 1.34 -0.70
N ALA A 211 -16.08 2.24 -1.59
CA ALA A 211 -14.78 2.92 -1.48
C ALA A 211 -14.67 3.71 -0.16
N ILE A 212 -15.71 4.50 0.18
CA ILE A 212 -15.79 5.22 1.46
C ILE A 212 -15.76 4.26 2.64
N ARG A 213 -16.58 3.20 2.62
CA ARG A 213 -16.64 2.22 3.72
C ARG A 213 -15.30 1.55 3.98
N SER A 214 -14.58 1.15 2.92
CA SER A 214 -13.26 0.54 3.02
C SER A 214 -12.26 1.49 3.69
N ALA A 215 -12.13 2.71 3.14
CA ALA A 215 -11.22 3.72 3.66
C ALA A 215 -11.52 4.09 5.12
N VAL A 216 -12.81 4.24 5.47
CA VAL A 216 -13.24 4.56 6.84
C VAL A 216 -12.98 3.40 7.80
N ALA A 217 -13.31 2.17 7.40
CA ALA A 217 -13.07 0.99 8.24
C ALA A 217 -11.59 0.83 8.57
N GLU A 218 -10.70 1.00 7.60
CA GLU A 218 -9.26 0.89 7.79
C GLU A 218 -8.72 2.02 8.68
N VAL A 219 -9.01 3.30 8.36
CA VAL A 219 -8.46 4.43 9.13
C VAL A 219 -8.95 4.43 10.58
N VAL A 220 -10.21 4.06 10.82
CA VAL A 220 -10.77 3.99 12.18
C VAL A 220 -10.21 2.79 12.94
N THR A 221 -9.98 1.65 12.28
CA THR A 221 -9.28 0.52 12.90
C THR A 221 -7.88 0.92 13.36
N ASN A 222 -7.13 1.64 12.51
CA ASN A 222 -5.81 2.17 12.87
C ASN A 222 -5.85 3.12 14.08
N VAL A 223 -6.86 4.01 14.15
CA VAL A 223 -7.08 4.89 15.32
C VAL A 223 -7.31 4.08 16.59
N LEU A 224 -8.19 3.07 16.54
CA LEU A 224 -8.58 2.29 17.73
C LEU A 224 -7.47 1.33 18.20
N GLU A 225 -6.60 0.88 17.29
CA GLU A 225 -5.44 0.05 17.62
C GLU A 225 -4.24 0.86 18.10
N SER A 226 -4.19 2.17 17.81
CA SER A 226 -3.06 3.04 18.15
C SER A 226 -2.65 3.00 19.64
N PRO A 227 -3.57 3.00 20.63
CA PRO A 227 -3.18 2.89 22.04
C PRO A 227 -2.42 1.59 22.37
N GLY A 228 -2.71 0.49 21.66
CA GLY A 228 -1.98 -0.78 21.79
C GLY A 228 -0.62 -0.78 21.10
N ARG A 229 -0.34 0.24 20.28
CA ARG A 229 0.92 0.47 19.54
C ARG A 229 1.65 1.74 20.02
N ALA A 230 1.30 2.22 21.21
CA ALA A 230 1.77 3.50 21.74
C ALA A 230 3.30 3.57 21.81
N PHE A 231 3.82 4.80 21.81
CA PHE A 231 5.21 5.12 22.06
C PHE A 231 5.74 4.34 23.28
N SER A 232 6.57 3.33 23.02
CA SER A 232 7.28 2.58 24.06
C SER A 232 8.74 3.02 24.07
N GLU A 233 9.28 3.28 25.27
CA GLU A 233 10.73 3.47 25.41
C GLU A 233 11.46 2.24 24.84
N ASP A 234 12.51 2.49 24.08
CA ASP A 234 13.36 1.47 23.44
C ASP A 234 12.66 0.56 22.41
N GLY A 235 11.45 0.90 21.98
CA GLY A 235 10.73 0.21 20.90
C GLY A 235 10.86 0.89 19.53
N ALA A 236 10.29 0.26 18.49
CA ALA A 236 10.28 0.79 17.12
C ALA A 236 9.70 2.21 17.01
N ARG A 237 8.84 2.58 17.96
CA ARG A 237 8.18 3.88 18.01
C ARG A 237 8.84 4.89 18.94
N ASP A 238 9.96 4.64 19.60
CA ASP A 238 10.59 5.62 20.51
C ASP A 238 10.77 7.01 19.86
N PRO A 239 10.19 8.11 20.40
CA PRO A 239 10.32 9.44 19.83
C PRO A 239 11.77 9.91 19.69
N ARG A 240 12.68 9.48 20.57
CA ARG A 240 14.12 9.81 20.50
C ARG A 240 14.77 9.21 19.25
N ARG A 241 14.32 8.02 18.84
CA ARG A 241 14.74 7.33 17.63
C ARG A 241 14.11 7.95 16.38
N LEU A 242 12.83 8.33 16.45
CA LEU A 242 12.06 8.82 15.30
C LEU A 242 12.31 10.29 14.96
N ARG A 243 12.50 11.17 15.95
CA ARG A 243 12.66 12.62 15.72
C ARG A 243 13.77 12.98 14.73
N PRO A 244 14.96 12.37 14.76
CA PRO A 244 15.98 12.63 13.74
C PRO A 244 15.51 12.37 12.31
N MET A 245 14.56 11.46 12.10
CA MET A 245 14.02 11.10 10.78
C MET A 245 13.12 12.20 10.19
N LEU A 246 12.69 13.19 10.99
CA LEU A 246 11.98 14.36 10.47
C LEU A 246 12.89 15.13 9.51
N ASP A 247 14.12 15.43 9.90
CA ASP A 247 15.03 16.23 9.09
C ASP A 247 15.94 15.38 8.19
N ARG A 248 16.00 14.07 8.44
CA ARG A 248 16.90 13.11 7.78
C ARG A 248 16.12 11.91 7.23
N PRO A 249 15.45 12.03 6.07
CA PRO A 249 14.59 10.97 5.53
C PRO A 249 15.36 9.69 5.21
N GLU A 250 16.68 9.75 4.99
CA GLU A 250 17.54 8.58 4.78
C GLU A 250 17.65 7.66 6.01
N LEU A 251 17.21 8.13 7.18
CA LEU A 251 17.12 7.31 8.39
C LEU A 251 15.87 6.42 8.43
N VAL A 252 14.89 6.66 7.55
CA VAL A 252 13.69 5.83 7.41
C VAL A 252 14.06 4.58 6.61
N VAL A 253 14.18 3.43 7.29
CA VAL A 253 14.64 2.18 6.64
C VAL A 253 13.58 1.09 6.55
N GLY A 254 12.37 1.35 7.06
CA GLY A 254 11.24 0.43 6.97
C GLY A 254 9.90 1.11 7.19
N LEU A 255 8.84 0.33 7.03
CA LEU A 255 7.47 0.83 7.16
C LEU A 255 7.16 1.33 8.57
N ASP A 256 7.67 0.65 9.61
CA ASP A 256 7.47 1.09 11.01
C ASP A 256 8.10 2.45 11.30
N ASP A 257 9.24 2.76 10.67
CA ASP A 257 9.88 4.07 10.76
C ASP A 257 9.03 5.13 10.08
N HIS A 258 8.55 4.82 8.87
CA HIS A 258 7.71 5.71 8.08
C HIS A 258 6.41 6.05 8.83
N VAL A 259 5.70 5.05 9.34
CA VAL A 259 4.47 5.27 10.10
C VAL A 259 4.80 5.90 11.47
N GLY A 260 5.96 5.60 12.04
CA GLY A 260 6.46 6.17 13.30
C GLY A 260 6.67 7.67 13.23
N VAL A 261 7.51 8.10 12.29
CA VAL A 261 7.86 9.52 12.13
C VAL A 261 6.62 10.36 11.79
N ASN A 262 5.72 9.84 10.95
CA ASN A 262 4.48 10.55 10.59
C ASN A 262 3.42 10.56 11.70
N ALA A 263 3.57 9.72 12.73
CA ALA A 263 2.74 9.77 13.93
C ALA A 263 3.24 10.80 14.97
N LEU A 264 4.45 11.36 14.82
CA LEU A 264 4.96 12.37 15.72
C LEU A 264 4.12 13.65 15.64
N PRO A 265 3.85 14.34 16.76
CA PRO A 265 3.18 15.65 16.76
C PRO A 265 3.84 16.66 15.81
N GLU A 266 5.17 16.64 15.74
CA GLU A 266 5.99 17.52 14.91
C GLU A 266 5.82 17.28 13.40
N ALA A 267 5.32 16.10 12.98
CA ALA A 267 5.04 15.80 11.58
C ALA A 267 3.70 16.36 11.09
N GLY A 268 2.83 16.84 11.99
CA GLY A 268 1.49 17.35 11.68
C GLY A 268 1.42 18.31 10.48
N PRO A 269 2.30 19.34 10.38
CA PRO A 269 2.27 20.29 9.26
C PRO A 269 2.55 19.68 7.88
N ARG A 270 3.06 18.45 7.78
CA ARG A 270 3.28 17.76 6.49
C ARG A 270 1.98 17.22 5.89
N LEU A 271 0.96 17.09 6.73
CA LEU A 271 -0.29 16.39 6.43
C LEU A 271 -1.49 17.35 6.39
N GLU A 272 -1.25 18.66 6.60
CA GLU A 272 -2.21 19.76 6.49
C GLU A 272 -2.20 20.38 5.09
#